data_AF-A0A519SRR5-F1
#
_entry.id   AF-A0A519SRR5-F1
#
_cell.length_a   1.000
_cell.length_b   1.000
_cell.length_c   1.000
_cell.angle_alpha   90.00
_cell.angle_beta   90.00
_cell.angle_gamma   90.00
#
_symmetry.space_group_name_H-M   'P 1'
#
loop_
_entity.id
_entity.type
_entity.pdbx_description
1 polymer ?
#
loop_
_entity_poly.entity_id
_entity_poly.type
_entity_poly.pdbx_seq_one_letter_code
_entity_poly.pdbx_strand_id
1 'polypeptide(L)'
;PTNGKGRLSFSVSDNAATTDYYIAYARVLDASGQYWGSVYQDYSARNNTGIDIKLTRFDLSMPGSPYQTLPISDAGRNGQPLVFSNDITYGYNRPYDPLHPTPPPAAFLEVIVSTLPAETYDFYLSLNRYYDTDGNPFAEPAPLHSNVQGGYGLFGGATDVRLRIPL
;
A
#
# COMPACT_ATOMS: atom_id res chain seq x y z
N PRO A 1 -21.12 11.82 9.18
CA PRO A 1 -19.78 11.36 8.74
C PRO A 1 -19.65 9.85 8.94
N THR A 2 -19.82 9.08 7.87
CA THR A 2 -19.74 7.62 7.84
C THR A 2 -18.27 7.18 7.91
N ASN A 3 -17.64 7.38 9.06
CA ASN A 3 -16.28 6.92 9.30
C ASN A 3 -16.33 5.75 10.28
N GLY A 4 -15.61 4.68 9.98
CA GLY A 4 -15.44 3.54 10.87
C GLY A 4 -13.99 3.42 11.33
N LYS A 5 -13.80 2.64 12.40
CA LYS A 5 -12.48 2.30 12.95
C LYS A 5 -12.47 0.83 13.32
N GLY A 6 -11.30 0.21 13.25
CA GLY A 6 -11.11 -1.18 13.65
C GLY A 6 -9.66 -1.59 13.54
N ARG A 7 -9.37 -2.87 13.79
CA ARG A 7 -8.04 -3.44 13.59
C ARG A 7 -8.07 -4.36 12.38
N LEU A 8 -7.17 -4.14 11.44
CA LEU A 8 -6.98 -5.02 10.29
C LEU A 8 -5.73 -5.86 10.51
N SER A 9 -5.83 -7.17 10.25
CA SER A 9 -4.68 -8.06 10.29
C SER A 9 -4.76 -9.08 9.17
N PHE A 10 -3.64 -9.30 8.48
CA PHE A 10 -3.50 -10.32 7.46
C PHE A 10 -2.03 -10.73 7.34
N SER A 11 -1.80 -11.89 6.72
CA SER A 11 -0.45 -12.38 6.46
C SER A 11 -0.31 -12.91 5.03
N VAL A 12 0.87 -12.74 4.46
CA VAL A 12 1.27 -13.33 3.19
C VAL A 12 2.28 -14.42 3.51
N SER A 13 2.00 -15.64 3.04
CA SER A 13 2.95 -16.75 3.15
C SER A 13 4.18 -16.48 2.27
N ASP A 14 5.36 -16.75 2.82
CA ASP A 14 6.65 -16.57 2.15
C ASP A 14 7.20 -17.92 1.68
N ASN A 15 7.78 -17.95 0.48
CA ASN A 15 8.51 -19.09 -0.04
C ASN A 15 10.01 -18.85 0.12
N ALA A 16 10.64 -19.53 1.08
CA ALA A 16 12.06 -19.35 1.40
C ALA A 16 13.04 -19.59 0.22
N ALA A 17 12.58 -20.18 -0.89
CA ALA A 17 13.40 -20.41 -2.08
C ALA A 17 13.42 -19.23 -3.07
N THR A 18 12.54 -18.25 -2.91
CA THR A 18 12.41 -17.08 -3.78
C THR A 18 12.60 -15.78 -3.00
N THR A 19 12.93 -14.73 -3.73
CA THR A 19 12.82 -13.36 -3.22
C THR A 19 11.65 -12.73 -3.97
N ASP A 20 10.55 -12.50 -3.28
CA ASP A 20 9.35 -11.91 -3.81
C ASP A 20 9.12 -10.51 -3.24
N TYR A 21 8.33 -9.74 -4.00
CA TYR A 21 8.09 -8.33 -3.74
C TYR A 21 6.59 -8.07 -3.71
N TYR A 22 6.15 -7.29 -2.72
CA TYR A 22 4.75 -7.10 -2.45
C TYR A 22 4.41 -5.62 -2.25
N ILE A 23 3.18 -5.28 -2.57
CA ILE A 23 2.53 -4.05 -2.16
C ILE A 23 1.11 -4.37 -1.73
N ALA A 24 0.63 -3.71 -0.68
CA ALA A 24 -0.71 -3.93 -0.16
C ALA A 24 -1.53 -2.63 -0.14
N TYR A 25 -2.81 -2.74 -0.46
CA TYR A 25 -3.78 -1.66 -0.38
C TYR A 25 -5.03 -2.13 0.36
N ALA A 26 -5.78 -1.19 0.92
CA ALA A 26 -7.13 -1.46 1.42
C ALA A 26 -8.10 -0.37 0.97
N ARG A 27 -9.33 -0.78 0.67
CA ARG A 27 -10.44 0.10 0.31
C ARG A 27 -11.75 -0.44 0.84
N VAL A 28 -12.76 0.41 0.90
CA VAL A 28 -14.12 0.01 1.27
C VAL A 28 -14.97 -0.09 0.03
N LEU A 29 -15.86 -1.07 -0.02
CA LEU A 29 -16.85 -1.27 -1.08
C LEU A 29 -18.27 -1.23 -0.51
N ASP A 30 -19.22 -0.81 -1.33
CA ASP A 30 -20.65 -0.96 -1.04
C ASP A 30 -21.15 -2.38 -1.38
N ALA A 31 -22.42 -2.65 -1.11
CA ALA A 31 -23.04 -3.95 -1.34
C ALA A 31 -23.04 -4.38 -2.82
N SER A 32 -22.91 -3.43 -3.76
CA SER A 32 -22.79 -3.70 -5.20
C SER A 32 -21.34 -3.95 -5.64
N GLY A 33 -20.38 -3.90 -4.70
CA GLY A 33 -18.95 -4.07 -4.96
C GLY A 33 -18.28 -2.82 -5.56
N GLN A 34 -18.97 -1.67 -5.56
CA GLN A 34 -18.42 -0.42 -6.07
C GLN A 34 -17.57 0.28 -5.00
N TYR A 35 -16.51 0.98 -5.41
CA TYR A 35 -15.60 1.70 -4.51
C TYR A 35 -16.36 2.67 -3.62
N TRP A 36 -16.37 2.50 -2.31
CA TRP A 36 -17.10 3.34 -1.36
C TRP A 36 -16.21 4.39 -0.70
N GLY A 37 -14.96 4.02 -0.41
CA GLY A 37 -14.07 4.90 0.34
C GLY A 37 -12.69 4.32 0.59
N SER A 38 -11.81 5.14 1.17
CA SER A 38 -10.43 4.75 1.47
C SER A 38 -10.29 4.19 2.88
N VAL A 39 -9.26 3.37 3.05
CA VAL A 39 -8.79 2.88 4.34
C VAL A 39 -7.45 3.55 4.64
N TYR A 40 -7.29 4.04 5.86
CA TYR A 40 -6.08 4.67 6.36
C TYR A 40 -5.58 3.88 7.56
N GLN A 41 -4.34 3.42 7.50
CA GLN A 41 -3.68 2.85 8.67
C GLN A 41 -3.30 3.95 9.66
N ASP A 42 -3.47 3.67 10.95
CA ASP A 42 -3.06 4.57 12.02
C ASP A 42 -1.54 4.47 12.25
N TYR A 43 -0.87 5.61 12.15
CA TYR A 43 0.57 5.73 12.34
C TYR A 43 0.98 6.23 13.74
N SER A 44 0.03 6.53 14.62
CA SER A 44 0.31 7.12 15.94
C SER A 44 1.11 6.17 16.83
N ALA A 45 0.82 4.87 16.81
CA ALA A 45 1.63 3.84 17.49
C ALA A 45 2.97 3.55 16.78
N ARG A 46 3.09 3.91 15.49
CA ARG A 46 4.22 3.58 14.58
C ARG A 46 5.47 4.43 14.81
N ASN A 47 5.29 5.69 15.21
CA ASN A 47 6.38 6.66 15.36
C ASN A 47 7.10 6.58 16.72
N ASN A 48 6.65 5.69 17.63
CA ASN A 48 7.25 5.49 18.94
C ASN A 48 8.22 4.30 19.00
N THR A 49 8.59 3.73 17.84
CA THR A 49 9.54 2.62 17.71
C THR A 49 10.79 3.13 17.02
N GLY A 50 11.98 2.77 17.53
CA GLY A 50 13.28 3.29 17.09
C GLY A 50 13.60 3.12 15.60
N ILE A 51 14.70 3.74 15.16
CA ILE A 51 15.18 3.82 13.76
C ILE A 51 15.32 2.44 13.08
N ASP A 52 15.60 1.39 13.85
CA ASP A 52 15.92 0.03 13.35
C ASP A 52 14.75 -0.74 12.69
N ILE A 53 13.50 -0.32 12.85
CA ILE A 53 12.36 -1.20 12.49
C ILE A 53 11.71 -0.81 11.14
N LYS A 54 12.21 0.15 10.35
CA LYS A 54 11.48 0.61 9.12
C LYS A 54 11.62 -0.30 7.89
N LEU A 55 12.74 -1.00 7.72
CA LEU A 55 13.09 -1.70 6.47
C LEU A 55 12.35 -3.03 6.25
N THR A 56 11.72 -3.59 7.28
CA THR A 56 11.01 -4.87 7.22
C THR A 56 9.50 -4.73 7.42
N ARG A 57 8.95 -3.50 7.42
CA ARG A 57 7.53 -3.24 7.72
C ARG A 57 6.65 -3.53 6.52
N PHE A 58 5.66 -4.40 6.73
CA PHE A 58 4.58 -4.55 5.78
C PHE A 58 3.46 -3.57 6.13
N ASP A 59 3.33 -2.53 5.32
CA ASP A 59 2.41 -1.41 5.54
C ASP A 59 1.42 -1.28 4.36
N LEU A 60 0.26 -0.66 4.60
CA LEU A 60 -0.66 -0.32 3.52
C LEU A 60 -0.15 0.88 2.72
N SER A 61 -0.09 0.71 1.41
CA SER A 61 0.09 1.78 0.46
C SER A 61 -1.22 2.53 0.23
N MET A 62 -1.13 3.81 -0.15
CA MET A 62 -2.30 4.60 -0.53
C MET A 62 -2.43 4.65 -2.06
N PRO A 63 -3.52 4.12 -2.64
CA PRO A 63 -3.73 4.18 -4.08
C PRO A 63 -3.69 5.61 -4.61
N GLY A 64 -2.93 5.83 -5.69
CA GLY A 64 -2.80 7.13 -6.34
C GLY A 64 -1.89 8.15 -5.64
N SER A 65 -1.25 7.77 -4.53
CA SER A 65 -0.26 8.60 -3.84
C SER A 65 1.15 8.06 -4.07
N PRO A 66 1.98 8.70 -4.92
CA PRO A 66 3.31 8.20 -5.20
C PRO A 66 4.24 8.28 -3.97
N TYR A 67 3.99 9.23 -3.05
CA TYR A 67 4.69 9.36 -1.76
C TYR A 67 4.32 8.29 -0.72
N GLN A 68 3.25 7.54 -0.96
CA GLN A 68 2.75 6.50 -0.05
C GLN A 68 2.59 5.16 -0.78
N THR A 69 3.46 4.94 -1.77
CA THR A 69 3.66 3.63 -2.39
C THR A 69 4.75 2.93 -1.59
N LEU A 70 4.37 1.95 -0.78
CA LEU A 70 5.22 1.30 0.21
C LEU A 70 5.45 -0.17 -0.18
N PRO A 71 6.33 -0.45 -1.17
CA PRO A 71 6.65 -1.82 -1.53
C PRO A 71 7.54 -2.46 -0.46
N ILE A 72 7.42 -3.78 -0.29
CA ILE A 72 8.24 -4.58 0.61
C ILE A 72 8.81 -5.79 -0.13
N SER A 73 10.01 -6.21 0.26
CA SER A 73 10.59 -7.50 -0.12
C SER A 73 10.52 -8.48 1.06
N ASP A 74 10.35 -9.76 0.76
CA ASP A 74 10.52 -10.84 1.74
C ASP A 74 11.99 -11.21 2.01
N ALA A 75 12.95 -10.57 1.35
CA ALA A 75 14.36 -10.89 1.45
C ALA A 75 14.84 -10.96 2.91
N GLY A 76 15.54 -12.04 3.26
CA GLY A 76 16.06 -12.27 4.61
C GLY A 76 15.04 -12.75 5.63
N ARG A 77 13.79 -13.04 5.23
CA ARG A 77 12.77 -13.61 6.12
C ARG A 77 12.84 -15.13 6.25
N ASN A 78 13.55 -15.83 5.36
CA ASN A 78 13.75 -17.29 5.42
C ASN A 78 12.43 -18.09 5.57
N GLY A 79 11.39 -17.75 4.82
CA GLY A 79 10.08 -18.43 4.86
C GLY A 79 9.16 -17.93 5.97
N GLN A 80 9.55 -16.90 6.73
CA GLN A 80 8.66 -16.29 7.73
C GLN A 80 7.63 -15.39 7.05
N PRO A 81 6.34 -15.49 7.42
CA PRO A 81 5.28 -14.75 6.74
C PRO A 81 5.44 -13.23 6.89
N LEU A 82 5.02 -12.48 5.88
CA LEU A 82 4.82 -11.04 6.00
C LEU A 82 3.51 -10.80 6.73
N VAL A 83 3.57 -10.09 7.86
CA VAL A 83 2.40 -9.85 8.70
C VAL A 83 2.09 -8.35 8.73
N PHE A 84 0.85 -8.02 8.38
CA PHE A 84 0.26 -6.73 8.64
C PHE A 84 -0.68 -6.85 9.84
N SER A 85 -0.54 -5.96 10.83
CA SER A 85 -1.50 -5.85 11.94
C SER A 85 -1.47 -4.44 12.51
N ASN A 86 -2.41 -3.60 12.10
CA ASN A 86 -2.51 -2.22 12.57
C ASN A 86 -3.97 -1.81 12.78
N ASP A 87 -4.16 -0.82 13.64
CA ASP A 87 -5.42 -0.09 13.69
C ASP A 87 -5.62 0.68 12.39
N ILE A 88 -6.85 0.70 11.91
CA ILE A 88 -7.26 1.37 10.69
C ILE A 88 -8.48 2.26 10.97
N THR A 89 -8.60 3.29 10.15
CA THR A 89 -9.82 4.07 9.99
C THR A 89 -10.25 4.00 8.54
N TYR A 90 -11.55 4.07 8.28
CA TYR A 90 -12.05 4.16 6.92
C TYR A 90 -13.16 5.19 6.84
N GLY A 91 -13.31 5.80 5.67
CA GLY A 91 -14.25 6.90 5.45
C GLY A 91 -14.76 6.93 4.01
N TYR A 92 -15.95 7.48 3.84
CA TYR A 92 -16.58 7.62 2.53
C TYR A 92 -15.90 8.71 1.72
N ASN A 93 -15.44 8.36 0.50
CA ASN A 93 -14.61 9.24 -0.33
C ASN A 93 -15.14 9.40 -1.76
N ARG A 94 -16.39 9.03 -2.06
CA ARG A 94 -16.97 9.38 -3.36
C ARG A 94 -17.33 10.88 -3.41
N PRO A 95 -17.30 11.50 -4.61
CA PRO A 95 -17.88 12.82 -4.82
C PRO A 95 -19.33 12.88 -4.36
N TYR A 96 -19.77 14.06 -3.92
CA TYR A 96 -21.17 14.31 -3.59
C TYR A 96 -22.04 14.11 -4.84
N ASP A 97 -23.08 13.29 -4.70
CA ASP A 97 -24.10 13.06 -5.73
C ASP A 97 -25.42 13.71 -5.28
N PRO A 98 -25.91 14.77 -5.95
CA PRO A 98 -27.16 15.41 -5.58
C PRO A 98 -28.40 14.52 -5.78
N LEU A 99 -28.32 13.48 -6.63
CA LEU A 99 -29.40 12.51 -6.82
C LEU A 99 -29.41 11.44 -5.71
N HIS A 100 -28.27 11.23 -5.06
CA HIS A 100 -28.10 10.28 -3.95
C HIS A 100 -27.39 10.98 -2.78
N PRO A 101 -28.09 11.91 -2.08
CA PRO A 101 -27.47 12.77 -1.07
C PRO A 101 -26.98 11.99 0.16
N THR A 102 -27.50 10.78 0.36
CA THR A 102 -27.05 9.84 1.38
C THR A 102 -26.12 8.80 0.78
N PRO A 103 -24.88 8.66 1.28
CA PRO A 103 -23.99 7.58 0.88
C PRO A 103 -24.66 6.22 1.04
N PRO A 104 -24.47 5.27 0.10
CA PRO A 104 -24.87 3.88 0.34
C PRO A 104 -24.14 3.35 1.59
N PRO A 105 -24.66 2.31 2.26
CA PRO A 105 -23.94 1.69 3.37
C PRO A 105 -22.62 1.06 2.89
N ALA A 106 -21.57 1.16 3.73
CA ALA A 106 -20.37 0.36 3.56
C ALA A 106 -20.72 -1.12 3.80
N ALA A 107 -20.20 -2.03 2.98
CA ALA A 107 -20.52 -3.45 3.08
C ALA A 107 -19.27 -4.34 3.21
N PHE A 108 -18.17 -3.96 2.56
CA PHE A 108 -16.95 -4.77 2.58
C PHE A 108 -15.70 -3.91 2.73
N LEU A 109 -14.74 -4.40 3.50
CA LEU A 109 -13.34 -4.00 3.42
C LEU A 109 -12.63 -4.93 2.42
N GLU A 110 -12.10 -4.38 1.34
CA GLU A 110 -11.30 -5.11 0.36
C GLU A 110 -9.82 -4.85 0.60
N VAL A 111 -9.07 -5.90 0.91
CA VAL A 111 -7.60 -5.90 0.95
C VAL A 111 -7.10 -6.43 -0.38
N ILE A 112 -6.16 -5.71 -0.98
CA ILE A 112 -5.50 -6.07 -2.23
C ILE A 112 -4.04 -6.23 -1.93
N VAL A 113 -3.48 -7.43 -2.15
CA VAL A 113 -2.05 -7.68 -2.07
C VAL A 113 -1.57 -7.99 -3.49
N SER A 114 -0.64 -7.19 -3.99
CA SER A 114 -0.08 -7.35 -5.32
C SER A 114 1.34 -7.87 -5.22
N THR A 115 1.64 -8.95 -5.94
CA THR A 115 3.02 -9.43 -6.15
C THR A 115 3.63 -8.67 -7.33
N LEU A 116 4.87 -8.21 -7.18
CA LEU A 116 5.57 -7.34 -8.11
C LEU A 116 6.80 -8.04 -8.71
N PRO A 117 7.10 -7.84 -10.01
CA PRO A 117 8.42 -8.10 -10.56
C PRO A 117 9.48 -7.20 -9.88
N ALA A 118 10.73 -7.68 -9.84
CA ALA A 118 11.86 -6.95 -9.25
C ALA A 118 12.02 -5.52 -9.81
N GLU A 119 11.93 -5.34 -11.14
CA GLU A 119 12.06 -4.02 -11.78
C GLU A 119 10.96 -3.04 -11.33
N THR A 120 9.74 -3.54 -11.06
CA THR A 120 8.63 -2.72 -10.55
C THR A 120 8.87 -2.34 -9.09
N TYR A 121 9.39 -3.27 -8.28
CA TYR A 121 9.82 -3.00 -6.92
C TYR A 121 10.92 -1.93 -6.88
N ASP A 122 11.97 -2.10 -7.68
CA ASP A 122 13.11 -1.19 -7.75
C ASP A 122 12.70 0.22 -8.21
N PHE A 123 11.77 0.29 -9.17
CA PHE A 123 11.15 1.55 -9.56
C PHE A 123 10.48 2.26 -8.40
N TYR A 124 9.56 1.60 -7.70
CA TYR A 124 8.86 2.21 -6.56
C TYR A 124 9.82 2.58 -5.41
N LEU A 125 10.84 1.76 -5.16
CA LEU A 125 11.88 2.07 -4.17
C LEU A 125 12.69 3.31 -4.57
N SER A 126 13.08 3.43 -5.84
CA SER A 126 13.79 4.61 -6.34
C SER A 126 12.92 5.86 -6.31
N LEU A 127 11.62 5.73 -6.59
CA LEU A 127 10.65 6.81 -6.53
C LEU A 127 10.48 7.33 -5.10
N ASN A 128 10.40 6.44 -4.11
CA ASN A 128 10.37 6.84 -2.70
C ASN A 128 11.64 7.61 -2.31
N ARG A 129 12.83 7.11 -2.70
CA ARG A 129 14.10 7.80 -2.44
C ARG A 129 14.15 9.17 -3.09
N TYR A 130 13.67 9.28 -4.34
CA TYR A 130 13.57 10.55 -5.04
C TYR A 130 12.78 11.57 -4.21
N TYR A 131 11.60 11.20 -3.74
CA TYR A 131 10.78 12.08 -2.91
C TYR A 131 11.35 12.36 -1.52
N ASP A 132 12.04 11.39 -0.90
CA ASP A 132 12.72 11.59 0.38
C ASP A 132 13.89 12.60 0.28
N THR A 133 14.47 12.75 -0.91
CA THR A 133 15.57 13.70 -1.20
C THR A 133 15.09 15.02 -1.80
N ASP A 134 13.83 15.09 -2.24
CA ASP A 134 13.28 16.27 -2.92
C ASP A 134 13.28 17.50 -2.00
N GLY A 135 13.78 18.62 -2.53
CA GLY A 135 13.94 19.87 -1.77
C GLY A 135 15.03 19.86 -0.68
N ASN A 136 15.80 18.78 -0.50
CA ASN A 136 16.93 18.75 0.43
C ASN A 136 18.24 19.15 -0.27
N PRO A 137 18.81 20.35 -0.01
CA PRO A 137 20.01 20.83 -0.69
C PRO A 137 21.29 20.07 -0.29
N PHE A 138 21.22 19.19 0.69
CA PHE A 138 22.32 18.35 1.16
C PHE A 138 22.15 16.87 0.75
N ALA A 139 21.04 16.51 0.13
CA ALA A 139 20.84 15.16 -0.38
C ALA A 139 21.41 15.03 -1.80
N GLU A 140 22.05 13.89 -2.07
CA GLU A 140 22.41 13.55 -3.44
C GLU A 140 21.14 13.26 -4.26
N PRO A 141 21.08 13.67 -5.55
CA PRO A 141 19.95 13.32 -6.40
C PRO A 141 19.78 11.80 -6.48
N ALA A 142 18.63 11.27 -6.05
CA ALA A 142 18.34 9.85 -6.18
C ALA A 142 17.97 9.53 -7.65
N PRO A 143 18.77 8.73 -8.36
CA PRO A 143 18.44 8.36 -9.73
C PRO A 143 17.17 7.50 -9.74
N LEU A 144 16.20 7.90 -10.56
CA LEU A 144 14.99 7.11 -10.78
C LEU A 144 15.35 5.88 -11.62
N HIS A 145 14.99 4.69 -11.13
CA HIS A 145 15.11 3.47 -11.91
C HIS A 145 14.20 3.57 -13.15
N SER A 146 14.62 3.00 -14.27
CA SER A 146 13.85 2.98 -15.51
C SER A 146 14.18 1.72 -16.29
N ASN A 147 13.17 1.02 -16.79
CA ASN A 147 13.34 -0.12 -17.70
C ASN A 147 12.85 0.20 -19.13
N VAL A 148 12.49 1.46 -19.40
CA VAL A 148 12.08 1.93 -20.72
C VAL A 148 13.31 2.34 -21.52
N GLN A 149 13.64 1.58 -22.57
CA GLN A 149 14.78 1.88 -23.43
C GLN A 149 14.59 3.22 -24.16
N GLY A 150 15.58 4.11 -24.06
CA GLY A 150 15.56 5.43 -24.70
C GLY A 150 14.66 6.46 -24.00
N GLY A 151 14.19 6.19 -22.78
CA GLY A 151 13.33 7.09 -22.02
C GLY A 151 13.36 6.87 -20.51
N TYR A 152 12.44 7.53 -19.82
CA TYR A 152 12.24 7.40 -18.38
C TYR A 152 10.85 6.84 -18.10
N GLY A 153 10.81 5.78 -17.29
CA GLY A 153 9.56 5.24 -16.78
C GLY A 153 9.66 3.77 -16.43
N LEU A 154 8.51 3.23 -16.07
CA LEU A 154 8.33 1.83 -15.76
C LEU A 154 7.36 1.21 -16.76
N PHE A 155 7.79 0.15 -17.42
CA PHE A 155 6.92 -0.85 -18.02
C PHE A 155 6.89 -2.05 -17.08
N GLY A 156 5.80 -2.19 -16.33
CA GLY A 156 5.68 -3.21 -15.28
C GLY A 156 4.28 -3.80 -15.22
N GLY A 157 4.16 -4.87 -14.43
CA GLY A 157 2.89 -5.52 -14.14
C GLY A 157 2.83 -5.94 -12.67
N ALA A 158 1.66 -6.37 -12.24
CA ALA A 158 1.47 -6.92 -10.90
C ALA A 158 0.39 -8.01 -10.95
N THR A 159 0.49 -8.98 -10.05
CA THR A 159 -0.56 -9.98 -9.84
C THR A 159 -1.27 -9.70 -8.53
N ASP A 160 -2.57 -9.41 -8.61
CA ASP A 160 -3.40 -9.08 -7.45
C ASP A 160 -4.07 -10.33 -6.84
N VAL A 161 -4.01 -10.43 -5.52
CA VAL A 161 -4.94 -11.21 -4.71
C VAL A 161 -5.85 -10.25 -3.96
N ARG A 162 -7.17 -10.50 -4.01
CA ARG A 162 -8.18 -9.65 -3.37
C ARG A 162 -8.97 -10.44 -2.34
N LEU A 163 -9.03 -9.92 -1.12
CA LEU A 163 -9.84 -10.46 -0.03
C LEU A 163 -10.90 -9.45 0.37
N ARG A 164 -12.16 -9.88 0.43
CA ARG A 164 -13.28 -9.04 0.92
C ARG A 164 -13.74 -9.54 2.27
N ILE A 165 -13.74 -8.64 3.24
CA ILE A 165 -14.17 -8.86 4.61
C ILE A 165 -15.47 -8.08 4.82
N PRO A 166 -16.59 -8.73 5.21
CA PRO A 166 -17.83 -8.03 5.55
C PRO A 166 -17.62 -7.04 6.70
N LEU A 167 -18.25 -5.87 6.60
CA LEU A 167 -18.26 -4.81 7.62
C LEU A 167 -19.53 -4.85 8.48
#